data_AF-A0A950DEA7-F1
#
_entry.id   AF-A0A950DEA7-F1
#
_cell.length_a   1.000
_cell.length_b   1.000
_cell.length_c   1.000
_cell.angle_alpha   90.00
_cell.angle_beta   90.00
_cell.angle_gamma   90.00
#
_symmetry.space_group_name_H-M   'P 1'
#
loop_
_entity.id
_entity.type
_entity.pdbx_description
1 polymer ?
#
loop_
_entity_poly.entity_id
_entity_poly.type
_entity_poly.pdbx_seq_one_letter_code
_entity_poly.pdbx_strand_id
1 'polypeptide(L)'
;MSDFWLVDRIRSRVFVVELPGMTRQNERYLVKSCRRLVRNASAAGVPLAVAWSQLGQYIERATSRMRTEQERETFVAIMQRLRDELFRERGCVLR
;
A
#
# COMPACT_ATOMS: atom_id res chain seq x y z
N MET A 1 -18.11 6.33 -8.93
CA MET A 1 -17.59 6.60 -7.57
C MET A 1 -16.36 7.50 -7.69
N SER A 2 -16.33 8.65 -7.00
CA SER A 2 -15.15 9.54 -7.05
C SER A 2 -13.91 8.81 -6.53
N ASP A 3 -12.77 8.96 -7.20
CA ASP A 3 -11.49 8.33 -6.86
C ASP A 3 -11.08 8.63 -5.40
N PHE A 4 -11.54 9.77 -4.87
CA PHE A 4 -11.34 10.18 -3.48
C PHE A 4 -11.98 9.23 -2.47
N TRP A 5 -13.23 8.82 -2.71
CA TRP A 5 -13.97 7.89 -1.82
C TRP A 5 -13.31 6.51 -1.76
N LEU A 6 -12.76 6.04 -2.88
CA LEU A 6 -12.09 4.74 -2.93
C LEU A 6 -10.74 4.77 -2.21
N VAL A 7 -9.98 5.87 -2.35
CA VAL A 7 -8.74 6.07 -1.58
C VAL A 7 -9.03 6.08 -0.08
N ASP A 8 -10.05 6.82 0.36
CA ASP A 8 -10.38 6.88 1.79
C ASP A 8 -10.91 5.55 2.34
N ARG A 9 -11.65 4.77 1.53
CA ARG A 9 -12.10 3.43 1.90
C ARG A 9 -10.91 2.49 2.10
N ILE A 10 -9.98 2.42 1.15
CA ILE A 10 -8.77 1.58 1.26
C ILE A 10 -7.93 2.03 2.46
N ARG A 11 -7.71 3.35 2.61
CA ARG A 11 -6.99 3.93 3.76
C ARG A 11 -7.55 3.44 5.09
N SER A 12 -8.88 3.52 5.27
CA SER A 12 -9.55 3.14 6.52
C SER A 12 -9.38 1.66 6.89
N ARG A 13 -9.12 0.79 5.92
CA ARG A 13 -8.90 -0.66 6.12
C ARG A 13 -7.43 -1.01 6.33
N VAL A 14 -6.54 -0.22 5.73
CA VAL A 14 -5.09 -0.44 5.76
C VAL A 14 -4.50 0.11 7.06
N PHE A 15 -4.87 1.34 7.43
CA PHE A 15 -4.38 2.06 8.60
C PHE A 15 -5.31 1.86 9.79
N VAL A 16 -5.34 0.63 10.30
CA VAL A 16 -6.05 0.27 11.55
C VAL A 16 -5.19 0.51 12.80
N VAL A 17 -3.89 0.73 12.62
CA VAL A 17 -2.93 1.09 13.66
C VAL A 17 -2.18 2.33 13.19
N GLU A 18 -1.94 3.25 14.12
CA GLU A 18 -1.19 4.47 13.85
C GLU A 18 0.31 4.17 13.71
N LEU A 19 0.94 4.73 12.69
CA LEU A 19 2.38 4.73 12.53
C LEU A 19 2.89 6.15 12.82
N PRO A 20 3.88 6.34 13.72
CA PRO A 20 4.45 7.66 13.98
C PRO A 20 4.88 8.37 12.70
N GLY A 21 4.43 9.60 12.50
CA GLY A 21 4.71 10.39 11.29
C GLY A 21 3.77 10.13 10.10
N MET A 22 2.85 9.16 10.19
CA MET A 22 1.77 9.00 9.20
C MET A 22 0.56 9.85 9.58
N THR A 23 0.46 11.03 8.96
CA THR A 23 -0.76 11.83 8.98
C THR A 23 -1.77 11.25 7.98
N ARG A 24 -3.06 11.53 8.16
CA ARG A 24 -4.11 11.15 7.18
C ARG A 24 -3.77 11.56 5.74
N GLN A 25 -3.08 12.69 5.56
CA GLN A 25 -2.65 13.14 4.24
C GLN A 25 -1.56 12.23 3.67
N ASN A 26 -0.57 11.85 4.48
CA ASN A 26 0.49 10.92 4.08
C ASN A 26 -0.07 9.52 3.79
N GLU A 27 -1.03 9.05 4.59
CA GLU A 27 -1.76 7.80 4.35
C GLU A 27 -2.47 7.80 3.00
N ARG A 28 -3.25 8.86 2.70
CA ARG A 28 -3.92 9.01 1.41
C ARG A 28 -2.92 9.07 0.26
N TYR A 29 -1.80 9.76 0.46
CA TYR A 29 -0.75 9.85 -0.55
C TYR A 29 -0.14 8.48 -0.85
N LEU A 30 0.15 7.68 0.18
CA LEU A 30 0.67 6.32 0.01
C LEU A 30 -0.33 5.45 -0.78
N VAL A 31 -1.59 5.41 -0.34
CA VAL A 31 -2.65 4.64 -1.01
C VAL A 31 -2.79 5.06 -2.47
N LYS A 32 -2.84 6.37 -2.74
CA LYS A 32 -2.96 6.92 -4.10
C LYS A 32 -1.76 6.53 -4.98
N SER A 33 -0.55 6.56 -4.42
CA SER A 33 0.69 6.24 -5.13
C SER A 33 0.74 4.76 -5.49
N CYS A 34 0.45 3.87 -4.53
CA CYS A 34 0.38 2.43 -4.78
C CYS A 34 -0.73 2.07 -5.78
N ARG A 35 -1.91 2.69 -5.68
CA ARG A 35 -3.00 2.52 -6.67
C ARG A 35 -2.55 2.93 -8.07
N ARG A 36 -1.85 4.06 -8.20
CA ARG A 36 -1.33 4.53 -9.49
C ARG A 36 -0.33 3.55 -10.08
N LEU A 37 0.60 3.04 -9.26
CA LEU A 37 1.57 2.03 -9.69
C LEU A 37 0.87 0.77 -10.20
N VAL A 38 -0.07 0.23 -9.42
CA VAL A 38 -0.90 -0.92 -9.80
C VAL A 38 -1.68 -0.65 -11.09
N ARG A 39 -2.23 0.56 -11.25
CA ARG A 39 -2.93 0.95 -12.48
C ARG A 39 -2.04 0.97 -13.71
N ASN A 40 -0.87 1.56 -13.58
CA ASN A 40 0.10 1.64 -14.67
C ASN A 40 0.64 0.26 -15.04
N ALA A 41 0.94 -0.58 -14.04
CA ALA A 41 1.37 -1.96 -14.26
C ALA A 41 0.32 -2.77 -15.01
N SER A 42 -0.95 -2.72 -14.59
CA SER A 42 -2.03 -3.40 -15.31
C SER A 42 -2.17 -2.90 -16.76
N ALA A 43 -2.08 -1.59 -16.98
CA ALA A 43 -2.18 -1.01 -18.33
C ALA A 43 -1.01 -1.44 -19.23
N ALA A 44 0.17 -1.70 -18.64
CA ALA A 44 1.34 -2.22 -19.33
C ALA A 44 1.36 -3.76 -19.44
N GLY A 45 0.30 -4.47 -18.99
CA GLY A 45 0.25 -5.93 -18.98
C GLY A 45 1.21 -6.60 -17.97
N VAL A 46 1.76 -5.82 -17.04
CA VAL A 46 2.68 -6.32 -16.01
C VAL A 46 1.88 -6.98 -14.87
N PRO A 47 2.19 -8.23 -14.48
CA PRO A 47 1.54 -8.87 -13.34
C PRO A 47 1.67 -8.05 -12.05
N LEU A 48 0.60 -7.95 -11.28
CA LEU A 48 0.58 -7.16 -10.04
C LEU A 48 1.63 -7.60 -9.02
N ALA A 49 1.95 -8.90 -8.97
CA ALA A 49 3.01 -9.43 -8.11
C ALA A 49 4.39 -8.86 -8.48
N VAL A 50 4.67 -8.71 -9.78
CA VAL A 50 5.91 -8.10 -10.29
C VAL A 50 5.93 -6.60 -10.02
N ALA A 51 4.81 -5.93 -10.21
CA ALA A 51 4.69 -4.51 -9.87
C ALA A 51 4.90 -4.26 -8.37
N TRP A 52 4.38 -5.16 -7.53
CA TRP A 52 4.53 -5.07 -6.08
C TRP A 52 5.95 -5.41 -5.62
N SER A 53 6.65 -6.35 -6.26
CA SER A 53 8.04 -6.68 -5.90
C SER A 53 8.99 -5.51 -6.11
N GLN A 54 8.72 -4.64 -7.09
CA GLN A 54 9.46 -3.38 -7.28
C GLN A 54 9.31 -2.41 -6.09
N LEU A 55 8.19 -2.47 -5.35
CA LEU A 55 8.03 -1.74 -4.10
C LEU A 55 8.80 -2.37 -2.94
N GLY A 56 9.22 -3.64 -3.04
CA GLY A 56 9.96 -4.35 -2.00
C GLY A 56 11.21 -3.60 -1.53
N GLN A 57 12.02 -3.11 -2.47
CA GLN A 57 13.22 -2.33 -2.14
C GLN A 57 12.89 -1.01 -1.42
N TYR A 58 11.77 -0.38 -1.77
CA TYR A 58 11.32 0.83 -1.08
C TYR A 58 10.84 0.50 0.34
N ILE A 59 10.10 -0.60 0.50
CA ILE A 59 9.63 -1.08 1.80
C ILE A 59 10.83 -1.38 2.71
N GLU A 60 11.83 -2.11 2.23
CA GLU A 60 13.05 -2.44 2.98
C GLU A 60 13.85 -1.18 3.39
N ARG A 61 13.95 -0.19 2.50
CA ARG A 61 14.59 1.09 2.83
C ARG A 61 13.79 1.91 3.83
N ALA A 62 12.46 1.83 3.79
CA ALA A 62 11.60 2.51 4.74
C ALA A 62 11.67 1.84 6.12
N THR A 63 11.61 0.50 6.19
CA THR A 63 11.71 -0.26 7.44
C THR A 63 13.06 -0.07 8.12
N SER A 64 14.16 -0.04 7.38
CA SER A 64 15.50 0.16 7.95
C SER A 64 15.68 1.53 8.62
N ARG A 65 14.89 2.53 8.25
CA ARG A 65 14.89 3.87 8.85
C ARG A 65 14.02 4.00 10.10
N MET A 66 13.23 2.98 10.43
CA MET A 66 12.36 2.98 11.60
C MET A 66 13.16 2.67 12.87
N ARG A 67 12.79 3.36 13.95
CA ARG A 67 13.56 3.39 15.20
C ARG A 67 13.27 2.17 16.05
N THR A 68 12.04 1.67 16.03
CA THR A 68 11.61 0.54 16.86
C THR A 68 11.18 -0.66 16.02
N GLU A 69 11.27 -1.85 16.60
CA GLU A 69 10.77 -3.07 15.96
C GLU A 69 9.25 -3.01 15.75
N GLN A 70 8.52 -2.45 16.73
CA GLN A 70 7.08 -2.23 16.61
C GLN A 70 6.71 -1.38 15.40
N GLU A 71 7.45 -0.30 15.12
CA GLU A 71 7.22 0.54 13.93
C GLU A 71 7.45 -0.26 12.64
N ARG A 72 8.50 -1.09 12.60
CA ARG A 72 8.83 -1.93 11.45
C ARG A 72 7.72 -2.94 11.17
N GLU A 73 7.31 -3.69 12.18
CA GLU A 73 6.23 -4.66 12.09
C GLU A 73 4.92 -3.99 11.66
N THR A 74 4.60 -2.84 12.25
CA THR A 74 3.38 -2.07 11.92
C THR A 74 3.41 -1.62 10.46
N PHE A 75 4.54 -1.11 9.97
CA PHE A 75 4.67 -0.68 8.59
C PHE A 75 4.57 -1.86 7.60
N VAL A 76 5.22 -2.99 7.91
CA VAL A 76 5.11 -4.20 7.07
C VAL A 76 3.66 -4.68 7.02
N ALA A 77 2.96 -4.71 8.15
CA ALA A 77 1.55 -5.08 8.21
C ALA A 77 0.65 -4.13 7.40
N ILE A 78 0.91 -2.81 7.47
CA ILE A 78 0.23 -1.79 6.65
C ILE A 78 0.45 -2.09 5.16
N MET A 79 1.69 -2.35 4.74
CA MET A 79 2.01 -2.62 3.33
C MET A 79 1.39 -3.93 2.85
N GLN A 80 1.35 -4.98 3.68
CA GLN A 80 0.67 -6.24 3.35
C GLN A 80 -0.83 -6.04 3.16
N ARG A 81 -1.51 -5.34 4.09
CA ARG A 81 -2.95 -5.02 3.95
C ARG A 81 -3.22 -4.18 2.70
N LEU A 82 -2.34 -3.23 2.40
CA LEU A 82 -2.46 -2.40 1.21
C LEU A 82 -2.36 -3.24 -0.06
N ARG A 83 -1.41 -4.17 -0.14
CA ARG A 83 -1.31 -5.12 -1.24
C ARG A 83 -2.62 -5.86 -1.46
N ASP A 84 -3.16 -6.43 -0.39
CA ASP A 84 -4.33 -7.30 -0.47
C ASP A 84 -5.59 -6.52 -0.90
N GLU A 85 -5.78 -5.29 -0.38
CA GLU A 85 -6.88 -4.42 -0.83
C GLU A 85 -6.73 -4.00 -2.30
N LEU A 86 -5.52 -3.76 -2.78
CA LEU A 86 -5.27 -3.40 -4.19
C LEU A 86 -5.48 -4.59 -5.13
N PHE A 87 -5.07 -5.79 -4.73
CA PHE A 87 -5.30 -7.02 -5.51
C PHE A 87 -6.79 -7.33 -5.56
N ARG A 88 -7.50 -7.18 -4.44
CA ARG A 88 -8.96 -7.31 -4.37
C ARG A 88 -9.68 -6.27 -5.24
N GLU A 89 -9.23 -5.01 -5.25
CA GLU A 89 -9.76 -3.95 -6.15
C GLU A 89 -9.70 -4.39 -7.62
N ARG A 90 -8.64 -5.10 -8.00
CA ARG A 90 -8.42 -5.58 -9.38
C ARG A 90 -9.10 -6.91 -9.71
N GLY A 91 -9.79 -7.53 -8.76
CA GLY A 91 -10.34 -8.88 -8.93
C GLY A 91 -9.27 -9.97 -8.98
N CYS A 92 -8.02 -9.66 -8.64
CA CYS A 92 -6.97 -10.65 -8.46
C CYS A 92 -7.18 -11.32 -7.10
N VAL A 93 -7.86 -12.46 -7.07
CA VAL A 93 -7.86 -13.33 -5.91
C VAL A 93 -6.48 -13.98 -5.85
N LEU A 94 -5.66 -13.62 -4.86
CA LEU A 94 -4.51 -14.44 -4.48
C LEU A 94 -5.09 -15.77 -3.97
N ARG A 95 -5.15 -16.76 -4.87
CA ARG A 95 -5.45 -18.16 -4.53
C ARG A 95 -4.16 -18.86 -4.14
#